data_AF-A0AAU7C265-F1
#
_entry.id   AF-A0AAU7C265-F1
#
_cell.length_a   1.000
_cell.length_b   1.000
_cell.length_c   1.000
_cell.angle_alpha   90.00
_cell.angle_beta   90.00
_cell.angle_gamma   90.00
#
_symmetry.space_group_name_H-M   'P 1'
#
loop_
_entity.id
_entity.type
_entity.pdbx_description
1 polymer ?
#
loop_
_entity_poly.entity_id
_entity_poly.type
_entity_poly.pdbx_seq_one_letter_code
_entity_poly.pdbx_strand_id
1 'polypeptide(L)' 'MHGSAWSVEEGLLAFLTDAGLAGRLTMDHQGRWPSADKEMLPAKICECVWWLAVLAQRMDLSFEDCVKDFLAERWIL' A
#
# COMPACT_ATOMS: atom_id res chain seq x y z
N MET A 1 19.90 -11.22 7.84
CA MET A 1 18.60 -10.77 8.39
C MET A 1 18.90 -9.80 9.51
N HIS A 2 18.27 -8.63 9.54
CA HIS A 2 18.36 -7.72 10.70
C HIS A 2 17.70 -8.44 11.90
N GLY A 3 18.42 -8.56 13.01
CA GLY A 3 18.02 -9.35 14.18
C GLY A 3 16.95 -8.69 15.07
N SER A 4 16.24 -7.69 14.55
CA SER A 4 15.21 -6.91 15.24
C SER A 4 13.93 -6.86 14.41
N ALA A 5 12.79 -6.71 15.08
CA ALA A 5 11.56 -6.32 14.41
C ALA A 5 11.78 -4.98 13.69
N TRP A 6 11.24 -4.86 12.48
CA TRP A 6 11.35 -3.62 11.70
C TRP A 6 10.68 -2.47 12.44
N SER A 7 11.22 -1.25 12.35
CA SER A 7 10.59 -0.04 12.89
C SER A 7 9.33 0.33 12.09
N VAL A 8 8.57 1.32 12.59
CA VAL A 8 7.38 1.83 11.88
C VAL A 8 7.82 2.55 10.59
N GLU A 9 8.90 3.31 10.67
CA GLU A 9 9.52 4.03 9.56
C GLU A 9 10.06 3.06 8.49
N GLU A 10 10.67 1.95 8.90
CA GLU A 10 11.10 0.89 7.97
C GLU A 10 9.88 0.22 7.30
N GLY A 11 8.78 0.04 8.02
CA GLY A 11 7.51 -0.43 7.44
C GLY A 11 6.92 0.55 6.43
N LEU A 12 6.99 1.86 6.72
CA LEU A 12 6.56 2.89 5.77
C LEU A 12 7.43 2.91 4.51
N LEU A 13 8.74 2.70 4.65
CA LEU A 13 9.64 2.60 3.51
C LEU A 13 9.32 1.37 2.63
N ALA A 14 8.98 0.23 3.24
CA ALA A 14 8.52 -0.94 2.52
C ALA A 14 7.22 -0.68 1.74
N PHE A 15 6.25 -0.02 2.40
CA PHE A 15 5.02 0.43 1.74
C PHE A 15 5.31 1.31 0.51
N LEU A 16 6.20 2.30 0.62
CA LEU A 16 6.52 3.19 -0.51
C LEU A 16 7.13 2.42 -1.69
N THR A 17 7.87 1.34 -1.42
CA THR A 17 8.41 0.46 -2.45
C THR A 17 7.29 -0.27 -3.19
N ASP A 18 6.35 -0.87 -2.45
CA ASP A 18 5.21 -1.58 -3.05
C ASP A 18 4.24 -0.63 -3.76
N ALA A 19 4.03 0.58 -3.25
CA ALA A 19 3.25 1.63 -3.90
C ALA A 19 3.90 2.06 -5.23
N GLY A 20 5.22 2.24 -5.26
CA GLY A 20 5.97 2.52 -6.48
C GLY A 20 5.85 1.40 -7.52
N LEU A 21 5.93 0.14 -7.08
CA LEU A 21 5.74 -1.02 -7.94
C LEU A 21 4.31 -1.11 -8.48
N ALA A 22 3.30 -0.89 -7.63
CA ALA A 22 1.91 -0.83 -8.05
C ALA A 22 1.69 0.26 -9.13
N GLY A 23 2.29 1.44 -8.95
CA GLY A 23 2.28 2.51 -9.95
C GLY A 23 2.93 2.10 -11.28
N ARG A 24 4.12 1.50 -11.23
CA ARG A 24 4.83 1.00 -12.43
C ARG A 24 4.02 -0.06 -13.17
N LEU A 25 3.50 -1.05 -12.45
CA LEU A 25 2.72 -2.14 -13.01
C LEU A 25 1.36 -1.66 -13.55
N THR A 26 0.79 -0.60 -12.96
CA THR A 26 -0.38 0.07 -13.52
C THR A 26 -0.07 0.71 -14.88
N MET A 27 1.08 1.39 -15.03
CA MET A 27 1.47 1.96 -16.32
C MET A 27 1.67 0.87 -17.40
N ASP A 28 2.18 -0.29 -17.01
CA ASP A 28 2.29 -1.45 -17.88
C ASP A 28 0.90 -1.99 -18.28
N HIS A 29 0.01 -2.17 -17.30
CA HIS A 29 -1.38 -2.58 -17.54
C HIS A 29 -2.14 -1.62 -18.47
N GLN A 30 -1.79 -0.33 -18.47
CA GLN A 30 -2.34 0.69 -19.38
C GLN A 30 -1.62 0.78 -20.74
N GLY A 31 -0.65 -0.10 -21.01
CA GLY A 31 0.12 -0.13 -22.26
C GLY A 31 1.08 1.05 -22.44
N ARG A 32 1.44 1.75 -21.36
CA ARG A 32 2.27 2.96 -21.39
C ARG A 32 3.74 2.68 -21.10
N TRP A 33 4.02 1.73 -20.21
CA TRP A 33 5.39 1.37 -19.84
C TRP A 33 5.53 -0.13 -19.59
N PRO A 34 5.97 -0.92 -20.59
CA PRO A 34 6.11 -2.36 -20.48
C PRO A 34 6.91 -2.83 -19.25
N SER A 35 6.45 -3.91 -18.62
CA SER A 35 7.14 -4.63 -17.53
C SER A 35 7.16 -6.13 -17.80
N ALA A 36 8.21 -6.81 -17.34
CA ALA A 36 8.26 -8.27 -17.35
C ALA A 36 7.34 -8.90 -16.28
N ASP A 37 7.00 -8.12 -15.25
CA ASP A 37 6.34 -8.60 -14.03
C ASP A 37 4.87 -8.17 -13.92
N LYS A 38 4.19 -7.97 -15.06
CA LYS A 38 2.82 -7.45 -15.13
C LYS A 38 1.80 -8.18 -14.25
N GLU A 39 1.99 -9.48 -14.09
CA GLU A 39 1.12 -10.37 -13.30
C GLU A 39 1.20 -10.09 -11.78
N MET A 40 2.19 -9.32 -11.33
CA MET A 40 2.33 -8.93 -9.92
C MET A 40 1.40 -7.78 -9.50
N LEU A 41 0.71 -7.13 -10.44
CA LEU A 41 -0.11 -5.95 -10.12
C LEU A 41 -1.16 -6.23 -9.02
N PRO A 42 -1.95 -7.33 -9.07
CA PRO A 42 -2.91 -7.63 -8.02
C PRO A 42 -2.25 -7.80 -6.64
N ALA A 43 -1.12 -8.51 -6.59
CA ALA A 43 -0.38 -8.72 -5.35
C ALA A 43 0.11 -7.40 -4.75
N LYS A 44 0.67 -6.50 -5.58
CA LYS A 44 1.18 -5.20 -5.12
C LYS A 44 0.07 -4.27 -4.64
N ILE A 45 -1.11 -4.30 -5.26
CA ILE A 45 -2.29 -3.59 -4.77
C ILE A 45 -2.71 -4.11 -3.38
N CYS A 46 -2.77 -5.44 -3.20
CA CYS A 46 -3.10 -6.05 -1.92
C CYS A 46 -2.05 -5.73 -0.84
N GLU A 47 -0.76 -5.80 -1.16
CA GLU A 47 0.33 -5.47 -0.24
C GLU A 47 0.26 -4.01 0.21
N CYS A 48 -0.08 -3.07 -0.68
CA CYS A 48 -0.32 -1.68 -0.28
C CYS A 48 -1.42 -1.54 0.78
N VAL A 49 -2.55 -2.24 0.61
CA VAL A 49 -3.64 -2.21 1.60
C VAL A 49 -3.19 -2.86 2.91
N TRP A 50 -2.50 -4.00 2.83
CA TRP A 50 -1.98 -4.72 3.99
C TRP A 50 -0.96 -3.87 4.77
N TRP A 51 -0.03 -3.20 4.09
CA TRP A 51 0.92 -2.30 4.73
C TRP A 51 0.23 -1.18 5.49
N LEU A 52 -0.78 -0.54 4.89
CA LEU A 52 -1.54 0.51 5.57
C LEU A 52 -2.28 -0.01 6.80
N ALA A 53 -2.84 -1.22 6.73
CA ALA A 53 -3.48 -1.86 7.88
C ALA A 53 -2.49 -2.17 9.01
N VAL A 54 -1.32 -2.73 8.68
CA VAL A 54 -0.26 -3.02 9.65
C VAL A 54 0.30 -1.73 10.26
N LEU A 55 0.55 -0.70 9.46
CA LEU A 55 1.05 0.58 9.94
C LEU A 55 0.05 1.27 10.86
N ALA A 56 -1.24 1.26 10.52
CA ALA A 56 -2.29 1.79 11.39
C ALA A 56 -2.30 1.08 12.75
N GLN A 57 -2.30 -0.26 12.76
CA GLN A 57 -2.24 -1.05 13.99
C GLN A 57 -1.01 -0.71 14.83
N ARG A 58 0.17 -0.56 14.20
CA ARG A 58 1.43 -0.28 14.89
C ARG A 58 1.55 1.15 15.41
N MET A 59 0.66 2.05 15.00
CA MET A 59 0.56 3.42 15.47
C MET A 59 -0.68 3.64 16.36
N ASP A 60 -1.28 2.56 16.86
CA ASP A 60 -2.47 2.57 17.71
C ASP A 60 -3.71 3.22 17.04
N LEU A 61 -3.83 3.08 15.72
CA LEU A 61 -4.95 3.56 14.92
C LEU A 61 -5.84 2.39 14.45
N SER A 62 -7.15 2.63 14.39
CA SER A 62 -8.12 1.74 13.75
C SER A 62 -8.17 2.02 12.26
N PHE A 63 -7.63 1.11 11.44
CA PHE A 63 -7.69 1.24 9.98
C PHE A 63 -9.13 1.34 9.46
N GLU A 64 -10.05 0.57 10.07
CA GLU A 64 -11.46 0.60 9.71
C GLU A 64 -12.09 1.97 9.97
N ASP A 65 -11.82 2.58 11.13
CA ASP A 65 -12.35 3.91 11.45
C ASP A 65 -11.72 4.98 10.54
N CYS A 66 -10.40 4.91 10.28
CA CYS A 66 -9.75 5.82 9.32
C CYS A 66 -10.43 5.79 7.93
N VAL A 67 -10.78 4.60 7.44
CA VAL A 67 -11.48 4.46 6.14
C VAL A 67 -12.93 4.92 6.23
N LYS A 68 -13.66 4.55 7.29
CA LYS A 68 -15.06 4.97 7.50
C LYS A 68 -15.19 6.48 7.57
N ASP A 69 -14.35 7.14 8.36
CA ASP A 69 -14.37 8.59 8.54
C ASP A 69 -14.04 9.30 7.21
N PHE A 70 -13.00 8.84 6.50
CA PHE A 70 -12.65 9.38 5.19
C PHE A 70 -13.78 9.24 4.16
N LEU A 71 -14.50 8.12 4.16
CA LEU A 71 -15.62 7.90 3.25
C LEU A 71 -16.85 8.74 3.63
N ALA A 72 -17.15 8.84 4.93
CA ALA A 72 -18.24 9.67 5.43
C ALA A 72 -18.05 11.16 5.09
N GLU A 73 -16.81 11.66 5.14
CA GLU A 73 -16.46 13.03 4.72
C GLU A 73 -16.62 13.28 3.21
N ARG A 74 -16.55 12.22 2.39
CA ARG A 74 -16.53 12.30 0.92
C ARG A 74 -17.83 11.93 0.23
N TRP A 75 -18.89 11.58 0.95
CA TRP A 75 -20.22 11.29 0.38
C TRP A 75 -21.00 12.54 -0.10
N ILE A 76 -20.30 13.55 -0.64
CA ILE A 76 -20.86 14.61 -1.49
C ILE A 76 -20.22 14.54 -2.89
N LEU A 77 -20.24 13.36 -3.51
CA LEU A 77 -19.98 13.19 -4.95
C LEU A 77 -21.06 12.31 -5.57
#